data_AF-A0A957LW72-F1
#
_entry.id   AF-A0A957LW72-F1
#
_cell.length_a   1.000
_cell.length_b   1.000
_cell.length_c   1.000
_cell.angle_alpha   90.00
_cell.angle_beta   90.00
_cell.angle_gamma   90.00
#
_symmetry.space_group_name_H-M   'P 1'
#
loop_
_entity.id
_entity.type
_entity.pdbx_description
1 polymer ?
#
loop_
_entity_poly.entity_id
_entity_poly.type
_entity_poly.pdbx_seq_one_letter_code
_entity_poly.pdbx_strand_id
1 'polypeptide(L)'
;ARVTLLERDAVADRPEARKGQPQTRHLHGLLASGLATMTRYFPDLPAALEAGGAVVGDFGETMQWHTYGGYRQRFSMGVKSALMSRPFLESLVRTRTVARPNITLVDNCAVRKLVVTADHSRVTGVEVEHRGGAESVEVLAADLVVDCTGRGSRTPQWLAELGYDAPAESEVKVNVGYATQIFRRNPD
;
A
#
# COMPACT_ATOMS: atom_id res chain seq x y z
N ALA A 1 18.37 -5.56 12.81
CA ALA A 1 18.31 -5.83 11.36
C ALA A 1 18.11 -4.52 10.61
N ARG A 2 18.82 -4.32 9.50
CA ARG A 2 18.64 -3.18 8.57
C ARG A 2 17.58 -3.54 7.54
N VAL A 3 16.72 -2.60 7.16
CA VAL A 3 15.65 -2.80 6.17
C VAL A 3 15.77 -1.73 5.09
N THR A 4 15.80 -2.15 3.83
CA THR A 4 15.74 -1.26 2.67
C THR A 4 14.41 -1.47 1.97
N LEU A 5 13.62 -0.40 1.83
CA LEU A 5 12.37 -0.38 1.08
C LEU A 5 12.68 0.14 -0.33
N LEU A 6 12.31 -0.65 -1.34
CA LEU A 6 12.48 -0.28 -2.75
C LEU A 6 11.13 0.10 -3.34
N GLU A 7 11.05 1.26 -3.96
CA GLU A 7 9.83 1.79 -4.56
C GLU A 7 10.10 2.29 -5.99
N ARG A 8 9.20 1.91 -6.91
CA ARG A 8 9.33 2.19 -8.34
C ARG A 8 9.04 3.62 -8.72
N ASP A 9 8.09 4.23 -8.04
CA ASP A 9 7.71 5.61 -8.32
C ASP A 9 8.44 6.56 -7.37
N ALA A 10 8.83 7.74 -7.83
CA ALA A 10 9.33 8.79 -6.93
C ALA A 10 8.32 9.09 -5.81
N VAL A 11 8.81 9.37 -4.61
CA VAL A 11 8.05 9.59 -3.39
C VAL A 11 8.33 10.99 -2.89
N ALA A 12 7.34 11.88 -2.96
CA ALA A 12 7.41 13.15 -2.26
C ALA A 12 7.06 13.02 -0.77
N ASP A 13 7.56 13.95 0.05
CA ASP A 13 7.15 14.10 1.46
C ASP A 13 5.79 14.82 1.58
N ARG A 14 4.79 14.26 0.90
CA ARG A 14 3.39 14.71 0.95
C ARG A 14 2.44 13.58 0.55
N PRO A 15 1.15 13.68 0.90
CA PRO A 15 0.12 12.82 0.35
C PRO A 15 -0.05 13.05 -1.15
N GLU A 16 0.27 12.07 -1.99
CA GLU A 16 -0.01 12.15 -3.42
C GLU A 16 -0.29 10.79 -4.06
N ALA A 17 -1.11 10.81 -5.12
CA ALA A 17 -1.41 9.65 -5.94
C ALA A 17 -0.26 9.37 -6.92
N ARG A 18 0.24 8.14 -6.96
CA ARG A 18 1.34 7.73 -7.85
C ARG A 18 0.90 6.67 -8.85
N LYS A 19 1.63 6.56 -9.96
CA LYS A 19 1.26 5.72 -11.12
C LYS A 19 1.08 4.24 -10.74
N GLY A 20 1.92 3.73 -9.86
CA GLY A 20 1.97 2.36 -9.38
C GLY A 20 0.95 2.01 -8.31
N GLN A 21 0.03 2.93 -7.99
CA GLN A 21 -0.99 2.73 -6.97
C GLN A 21 -2.39 2.66 -7.60
N PRO A 22 -2.84 1.47 -8.03
CA PRO A 22 -4.20 1.29 -8.51
C PRO A 22 -5.21 1.81 -7.48
N GLN A 23 -6.28 2.45 -7.98
CA GLN A 23 -7.40 2.93 -7.18
C GLN A 23 -7.07 4.00 -6.11
N THR A 24 -5.85 4.54 -6.06
CA THR A 24 -5.44 5.53 -5.04
C THR A 24 -6.26 6.82 -5.06
N ARG A 25 -6.91 7.14 -6.20
CA ARG A 25 -7.76 8.32 -6.36
C ARG A 25 -9.21 8.14 -5.92
N HIS A 26 -9.61 6.93 -5.52
CA HIS A 26 -10.93 6.68 -4.96
C HIS A 26 -10.94 6.93 -3.45
N LEU A 27 -12.15 7.10 -2.89
CA LEU A 27 -12.34 7.10 -1.44
C LEU A 27 -11.77 5.80 -0.84
N HIS A 28 -11.06 5.90 0.28
CA HIS A 28 -10.57 4.75 1.01
C HIS A 28 -11.33 4.59 2.32
N GLY A 29 -12.02 3.45 2.45
CA GLY A 29 -12.61 3.00 3.72
C GLY A 29 -11.69 1.97 4.38
N LEU A 30 -10.99 2.39 5.43
CA LEU A 30 -10.21 1.48 6.26
C LEU A 30 -11.13 0.80 7.26
N LEU A 31 -11.41 -0.47 7.02
CA LEU A 31 -12.28 -1.30 7.86
C LEU A 31 -11.73 -1.45 9.28
N ALA A 32 -12.62 -1.77 10.22
CA ALA A 32 -12.31 -1.77 11.64
C ALA A 32 -11.10 -2.63 12.03
N SER A 33 -11.00 -3.85 11.50
CA SER A 33 -9.84 -4.72 11.75
C SER A 33 -8.54 -4.15 11.17
N GLY A 34 -8.63 -3.49 10.00
CA GLY A 34 -7.50 -2.78 9.39
C GLY A 34 -7.04 -1.60 10.26
N LEU A 35 -7.97 -0.77 10.71
CA LEU A 35 -7.69 0.35 11.61
C LEU A 35 -7.08 -0.15 12.93
N ALA A 36 -7.66 -1.15 13.56
CA ALA A 36 -7.15 -1.74 14.79
C ALA A 36 -5.74 -2.32 14.61
N THR A 37 -5.50 -3.03 13.51
CA THR A 37 -4.18 -3.60 13.19
C THR A 37 -3.14 -2.52 12.98
N MET A 38 -3.44 -1.49 12.18
CA MET A 38 -2.52 -0.37 11.95
C MET A 38 -2.28 0.43 13.23
N THR A 39 -3.28 0.59 14.09
CA THR A 39 -3.15 1.27 15.39
C THR A 39 -2.19 0.53 16.33
N ARG A 40 -2.11 -0.80 16.27
CA ARG A 40 -1.09 -1.55 17.04
C ARG A 40 0.34 -1.20 16.62
N TYR A 41 0.56 -0.92 15.33
CA TYR A 41 1.88 -0.52 14.82
C TYR A 41 2.15 0.98 14.97
N PHE A 42 1.09 1.80 14.86
CA PHE A 42 1.14 3.25 14.90
C PHE A 42 0.04 3.77 15.84
N PRO A 43 0.30 3.82 17.17
CA PRO A 43 -0.74 4.12 18.16
C PRO A 43 -1.40 5.49 17.99
N ASP A 44 -0.70 6.46 17.42
CA ASP A 44 -1.17 7.82 17.17
C ASP A 44 -1.91 7.97 15.82
N LEU A 45 -1.98 6.91 15.01
CA LEU A 45 -2.57 6.96 13.67
C LEU A 45 -4.04 7.41 13.66
N PRO A 46 -4.94 6.92 14.53
CA PRO A 46 -6.33 7.38 14.53
C PRO A 46 -6.46 8.89 14.78
N ALA A 47 -5.74 9.41 15.77
CA ALA A 47 -5.76 10.83 16.10
C ALA A 47 -5.16 11.69 14.97
N ALA A 48 -4.07 11.22 14.35
CA ALA A 48 -3.47 11.91 13.21
C ALA A 48 -4.37 11.91 11.96
N LEU A 49 -5.12 10.83 11.75
CA LEU A 49 -6.13 10.75 10.70
C LEU A 49 -7.23 11.79 10.93
N GLU A 50 -7.82 11.82 12.13
CA GLU A 50 -8.85 12.81 12.50
C GLU A 50 -8.34 14.24 12.35
N ALA A 51 -7.14 14.54 12.86
CA ALA A 51 -6.52 15.86 12.76
C ALA A 51 -6.28 16.32 11.32
N GLY A 52 -6.03 15.38 10.40
CA GLY A 52 -5.92 15.66 8.96
C GLY A 52 -7.24 15.61 8.19
N GLY A 53 -8.38 15.55 8.88
CA GLY A 53 -9.71 15.63 8.29
C GLY A 53 -10.30 14.30 7.83
N ALA A 54 -9.71 13.16 8.23
CA ALA A 54 -10.36 11.87 8.06
C ALA A 54 -11.58 11.76 9.00
N VAL A 55 -12.59 11.01 8.56
CA VAL A 55 -13.73 10.66 9.44
C VAL A 55 -13.41 9.33 10.09
N VAL A 56 -13.13 9.34 11.40
CA VAL A 56 -12.90 8.13 12.19
C VAL A 56 -14.09 7.93 13.11
N GLY A 57 -14.77 6.80 13.00
CA GLY A 57 -16.01 6.57 13.73
C GLY A 57 -16.71 5.27 13.34
N ASP A 58 -17.90 5.06 13.88
CA ASP A 58 -18.73 3.92 13.53
C ASP A 58 -19.29 4.10 12.12
N PHE A 59 -19.01 3.14 11.24
CA PHE A 59 -19.43 3.21 9.84
C PHE A 59 -20.96 3.18 9.70
N GLY A 60 -21.65 2.41 10.54
CA GLY A 60 -23.10 2.30 10.54
C GLY A 60 -23.80 3.59 10.97
N GLU A 61 -23.13 4.41 11.78
CA GLU A 61 -23.65 5.71 12.23
C GLU A 61 -23.31 6.84 11.25
N THR A 62 -22.12 6.81 10.66
CA THR A 62 -21.56 7.94 9.91
C THR A 62 -21.85 7.88 8.41
N MET A 63 -21.97 6.69 7.81
CA MET A 63 -22.17 6.55 6.37
C MET A 63 -23.63 6.76 5.95
N GLN A 64 -23.85 7.44 4.82
CA GLN A 64 -25.12 7.36 4.09
C GLN A 64 -25.02 6.28 3.03
N TRP A 65 -25.70 5.15 3.26
CA TRP A 65 -25.72 4.05 2.31
C TRP A 65 -27.01 4.08 1.49
N HIS A 66 -26.90 4.45 0.21
CA HIS A 66 -28.00 4.36 -0.74
C HIS A 66 -27.79 3.15 -1.68
N THR A 67 -28.67 2.15 -1.61
CA THR A 67 -28.66 0.98 -2.51
C THR A 67 -30.06 0.50 -2.81
N TYR A 68 -30.24 -0.09 -4.01
CA TYR A 68 -31.53 -0.64 -4.44
C TYR A 68 -32.70 0.35 -4.32
N GLY A 69 -32.44 1.63 -4.64
CA GLY A 69 -33.47 2.68 -4.65
C GLY A 69 -33.83 3.27 -3.28
N GLY A 70 -33.07 3.00 -2.22
CA GLY A 70 -33.34 3.58 -0.91
C GLY A 70 -32.12 3.75 -0.02
N TYR A 71 -32.25 4.64 0.96
CA TYR A 71 -31.28 4.78 2.04
C TYR A 71 -31.47 3.69 3.09
N ARG A 72 -30.36 3.14 3.57
CA ARG A 72 -30.35 2.20 4.69
C ARG A 72 -30.42 2.96 6.00
N GLN A 73 -31.14 2.38 6.97
CA GLN A 73 -31.19 2.91 8.32
C GLN A 73 -29.79 2.84 8.94
N ARG A 74 -29.37 3.95 9.55
CA ARG A 74 -28.14 4.01 10.34
C ARG A 74 -28.33 3.24 11.64
N PHE A 75 -27.28 2.56 12.07
CA PHE A 75 -27.27 1.76 13.28
C PHE A 75 -25.87 1.77 13.91
N SER A 76 -25.78 1.48 15.20
CA SER A 76 -24.49 1.34 15.86
C SER A 76 -23.92 -0.05 15.56
N MET A 77 -22.78 -0.11 14.86
CA MET A 77 -22.09 -1.37 14.56
C MET A 77 -21.20 -1.81 15.73
N GLY A 78 -20.80 -0.88 16.60
CA GLY A 78 -19.94 -1.11 17.75
C GLY A 78 -18.44 -1.16 17.41
N VAL A 79 -18.05 -0.78 16.19
CA VAL A 79 -16.66 -0.83 15.73
C VAL A 79 -16.27 0.41 14.96
N LYS A 80 -15.07 0.94 15.25
CA LYS A 80 -14.54 2.12 14.56
C LYS A 80 -13.87 1.75 13.24
N SER A 81 -14.13 2.55 12.22
CA SER A 81 -13.48 2.54 10.91
C SER A 81 -12.98 3.93 10.58
N ALA A 82 -12.24 4.09 9.48
CA ALA A 82 -11.78 5.39 9.01
C ALA A 82 -12.09 5.60 7.52
N LEU A 83 -12.52 6.80 7.18
CA LEU A 83 -12.71 7.28 5.81
C LEU A 83 -11.71 8.40 5.52
N MET A 84 -10.88 8.20 4.51
CA MET A 84 -9.81 9.12 4.13
C MET A 84 -9.45 8.96 2.65
N SER A 85 -8.58 9.83 2.14
CA SER A 85 -7.89 9.56 0.88
C SER A 85 -6.78 8.53 1.13
N ARG A 86 -6.59 7.58 0.21
CA ARG A 86 -5.53 6.58 0.31
C ARG A 86 -4.13 7.22 0.38
N PRO A 87 -3.79 8.27 -0.40
CA PRO A 87 -2.50 8.94 -0.27
C PRO A 87 -2.22 9.51 1.12
N PHE A 88 -3.24 9.98 1.85
CA PHE A 88 -3.08 10.52 3.20
C PHE A 88 -2.79 9.42 4.23
N LEU A 89 -3.50 8.28 4.16
CA LEU A 89 -3.17 7.12 4.98
C LEU A 89 -1.73 6.64 4.71
N GLU A 90 -1.38 6.47 3.44
CA GLU A 90 -0.06 5.96 3.04
C GLU A 90 1.07 6.90 3.44
N SER A 91 0.90 8.22 3.35
CA SER A 91 1.91 9.17 3.83
C SER A 91 2.11 9.06 5.33
N LEU A 92 1.03 9.00 6.13
CA LEU A 92 1.13 8.87 7.58
C LEU A 92 1.85 7.59 8.01
N VAL A 93 1.54 6.46 7.37
CA VAL A 93 2.22 5.18 7.62
C VAL A 93 3.68 5.25 7.18
N ARG A 94 3.95 5.78 5.99
CA ARG A 94 5.30 5.90 5.44
C ARG A 94 6.19 6.76 6.32
N THR A 95 5.76 7.97 6.70
CA THR A 95 6.53 8.89 7.54
C THR A 95 6.95 8.23 8.85
N ARG A 96 6.03 7.54 9.54
CA ARG A 96 6.35 6.81 10.78
C ARG A 96 7.28 5.63 10.55
N THR A 97 7.13 4.94 9.42
CA THR A 97 7.96 3.80 9.06
C THR A 97 9.40 4.24 8.80
N VAL A 98 9.62 5.23 7.94
CA VAL A 98 10.96 5.68 7.55
C VAL A 98 11.66 6.52 8.63
N ALA A 99 10.92 7.01 9.63
CA ALA A 99 11.50 7.65 10.81
C ALA A 99 12.30 6.68 11.70
N ARG A 100 12.16 5.35 11.50
CA ARG A 100 12.92 4.35 12.24
C ARG A 100 14.36 4.31 11.72
N PRO A 101 15.39 4.39 12.59
CA PRO A 101 16.78 4.56 12.18
C PRO A 101 17.36 3.39 11.39
N ASN A 102 16.73 2.21 11.45
CA ASN A 102 17.16 1.02 10.74
C ASN A 102 16.44 0.81 9.39
N ILE A 103 15.61 1.77 8.94
CA ILE A 103 14.84 1.71 7.70
C ILE A 103 15.36 2.78 6.74
N THR A 104 15.61 2.38 5.50
CA THR A 104 15.96 3.29 4.39
C THR A 104 14.96 3.10 3.25
N LEU A 105 14.44 4.19 2.70
CA LEU A 105 13.61 4.17 1.50
C LEU A 105 14.45 4.60 0.30
N VAL A 106 14.47 3.76 -0.74
CA VAL A 106 15.03 4.07 -2.05
C VAL A 106 13.86 4.04 -3.03
N ASP A 107 13.52 5.21 -3.57
CA ASP A 107 12.42 5.36 -4.52
C ASP A 107 12.95 5.49 -5.95
N ASN A 108 12.03 5.69 -6.91
CA ASN A 108 12.36 5.85 -8.33
C ASN A 108 13.27 4.72 -8.89
N CYS A 109 13.13 3.50 -8.35
CA CYS A 109 13.97 2.35 -8.71
C CYS A 109 13.14 1.07 -8.92
N ALA A 110 13.54 0.22 -9.85
CA ALA A 110 12.82 -1.02 -10.18
C ALA A 110 13.67 -2.25 -9.85
N VAL A 111 13.08 -3.20 -9.12
CA VAL A 111 13.68 -4.54 -8.99
C VAL A 111 13.54 -5.28 -10.33
N ARG A 112 14.66 -5.70 -10.89
CA ARG A 112 14.74 -6.37 -12.19
C ARG A 112 14.70 -7.89 -12.03
N LYS A 113 15.48 -8.41 -11.09
CA LYS A 113 15.67 -9.85 -10.83
C LYS A 113 15.99 -10.12 -9.37
N LEU A 114 15.74 -11.36 -8.94
CA LEU A 114 16.29 -11.91 -7.71
C LEU A 114 17.75 -12.34 -7.95
N VAL A 115 18.61 -12.10 -6.97
CA VAL A 115 19.95 -12.68 -6.94
C VAL A 115 19.89 -13.93 -6.08
N VAL A 116 20.43 -15.04 -6.60
CA VAL A 116 20.35 -16.36 -5.97
C VAL A 116 21.72 -17.03 -5.90
N THR A 117 21.85 -18.05 -5.06
CA THR A 117 22.97 -18.98 -5.05
C THR A 117 23.07 -19.76 -6.38
N ALA A 118 24.24 -20.32 -6.68
CA ALA A 118 24.50 -21.02 -7.95
C ALA A 118 23.60 -22.25 -8.17
N ASP A 119 23.12 -22.88 -7.10
CA ASP A 119 22.16 -23.99 -7.10
C ASP A 119 20.69 -23.52 -7.07
N HIS A 120 20.46 -22.21 -7.14
CA HIS A 120 19.17 -21.51 -7.05
C HIS A 120 18.39 -21.73 -5.75
N SER A 121 18.97 -22.38 -4.73
CA SER A 121 18.25 -22.78 -3.51
C SER A 121 17.95 -21.63 -2.55
N ARG A 122 18.65 -20.49 -2.67
CA ARG A 122 18.49 -19.34 -1.77
C ARG A 122 18.58 -18.01 -2.50
N VAL A 123 17.63 -17.12 -2.22
CA VAL A 123 17.70 -15.69 -2.59
C VAL A 123 18.68 -14.99 -1.65
N THR A 124 19.62 -14.23 -2.23
CA THR A 124 20.68 -13.50 -1.54
C THR A 124 20.63 -11.99 -1.78
N GLY A 125 19.66 -11.52 -2.54
CA GLY A 125 19.51 -10.09 -2.86
C GLY A 125 18.62 -9.84 -4.06
N VAL A 126 18.69 -8.62 -4.57
CA VAL A 126 17.97 -8.17 -5.76
C VAL A 126 18.86 -7.30 -6.65
N GLU A 127 18.64 -7.40 -7.95
CA GLU A 127 19.18 -6.46 -8.92
C GLU A 127 18.20 -5.27 -9.05
N VAL A 128 18.69 -4.07 -8.79
CA VAL A 128 17.89 -2.84 -8.74
C VAL A 128 18.37 -1.89 -9.82
N GLU A 129 17.44 -1.39 -10.61
CA GLU A 129 17.70 -0.37 -11.61
C GLU A 129 17.13 0.99 -11.18
N HIS A 130 17.99 1.98 -11.01
CA HIS A 130 17.66 3.37 -10.71
C HIS A 130 17.29 4.15 -11.97
N ARG A 131 16.17 4.88 -11.94
CA ARG A 131 15.78 5.70 -13.09
C ARG A 131 16.52 7.05 -13.06
N GLY A 132 17.45 7.25 -13.99
CA GLY A 132 18.06 8.58 -14.24
C GLY A 132 19.59 8.66 -14.32
N GLY A 133 20.33 7.54 -14.40
CA GLY A 133 21.81 7.54 -14.54
C GLY A 133 22.32 6.47 -15.51
N ALA A 134 23.48 6.71 -16.12
CA ALA A 134 24.06 5.87 -17.20
C ALA A 134 24.67 4.54 -16.73
N GLU A 135 24.83 4.35 -15.41
CA GLU A 135 25.14 3.07 -14.75
C GLU A 135 24.08 2.82 -13.67
N SER A 136 22.87 2.48 -14.12
CA SER A 136 21.67 2.47 -13.28
C SER A 136 21.45 1.20 -12.48
N VAL A 137 22.23 0.14 -12.70
CA VAL A 137 21.94 -1.19 -12.13
C VAL A 137 22.95 -1.54 -11.04
N GLU A 138 22.44 -1.87 -9.84
CA GLU A 138 23.24 -2.37 -8.73
C GLU A 138 22.64 -3.65 -8.13
N VAL A 139 23.48 -4.42 -7.43
CA VAL A 139 23.02 -5.56 -6.63
C VAL A 139 22.93 -5.16 -5.17
N LEU A 140 21.73 -5.22 -4.61
CA LEU A 140 21.51 -5.08 -3.18
C LEU A 140 21.44 -6.46 -2.53
N ALA A 141 22.50 -6.83 -1.80
CA ALA A 141 22.54 -8.04 -1.00
C ALA A 141 21.57 -7.96 0.20
N ALA A 142 20.84 -9.04 0.45
CA ALA A 142 19.91 -9.16 1.56
C ALA A 142 19.78 -10.61 2.02
N ASP A 143 19.63 -10.79 3.34
CA ASP A 143 19.38 -12.11 3.92
C ASP A 143 17.93 -12.60 3.74
N LEU A 144 17.01 -11.66 3.50
CA LEU A 144 15.59 -11.88 3.25
C LEU A 144 15.08 -10.82 2.27
N VAL A 145 14.34 -11.26 1.24
CA VAL A 145 13.62 -10.40 0.29
C VAL A 145 12.13 -10.64 0.47
N VAL A 146 11.36 -9.56 0.63
CA VAL A 146 9.90 -9.60 0.76
C VAL A 146 9.30 -8.82 -0.40
N ASP A 147 8.62 -9.51 -1.31
CA ASP A 147 7.92 -8.85 -2.41
C ASP A 147 6.56 -8.30 -1.94
N CYS A 148 6.49 -6.98 -1.82
CA CYS A 148 5.29 -6.23 -1.46
C CYS A 148 4.75 -5.40 -2.65
N THR A 149 5.07 -5.74 -3.90
CA THR A 149 4.69 -4.95 -5.10
C THR A 149 3.24 -5.15 -5.55
N GLY A 150 2.47 -5.98 -4.84
CA GLY A 150 1.03 -6.15 -5.01
C GLY A 150 0.66 -6.77 -6.37
N ARG A 151 -0.42 -6.27 -6.99
CA ARG A 151 -0.94 -6.80 -8.27
C ARG A 151 0.11 -6.82 -9.40
N GLY A 152 1.09 -5.92 -9.36
CA GLY A 152 2.14 -5.84 -10.36
C GLY A 152 3.36 -6.72 -10.07
N SER A 153 3.27 -7.64 -9.11
CA SER A 153 4.36 -8.53 -8.72
C SER A 153 4.85 -9.38 -9.88
N ARG A 154 6.18 -9.51 -9.96
CA ARG A 154 6.88 -10.39 -10.89
C ARG A 154 7.38 -11.66 -10.21
N THR A 155 7.10 -11.86 -8.92
CA THR A 155 7.55 -13.04 -8.18
C THR A 155 7.19 -14.36 -8.86
N PRO A 156 5.97 -14.59 -9.36
CA PRO A 156 5.65 -15.82 -10.09
C PRO A 156 6.53 -16.04 -11.33
N GLN A 157 6.82 -14.97 -12.08
CA GLN A 157 7.71 -15.03 -13.25
C GLN A 157 9.15 -15.34 -12.83
N TRP A 158 9.67 -14.68 -11.79
CA TRP A 158 11.04 -14.92 -11.31
C TRP A 158 11.22 -16.34 -10.80
N LEU A 159 10.22 -16.90 -10.09
CA LEU A 159 10.27 -18.30 -9.64
C LEU A 159 10.34 -19.27 -10.82
N ALA A 160 9.52 -19.05 -11.86
CA ALA A 160 9.57 -19.85 -13.09
C ALA A 160 10.92 -19.73 -13.83
N GLU A 161 11.47 -18.52 -13.93
CA GLU A 161 12.81 -18.27 -14.51
C GLU A 161 13.94 -18.98 -13.74
N LEU A 162 13.74 -19.22 -12.44
CA LEU A 162 14.66 -19.96 -11.57
C LEU A 162 14.46 -21.48 -11.63
N GLY A 163 13.45 -21.97 -12.34
CA GLY A 163 13.12 -23.39 -12.48
C GLY A 163 12.13 -23.93 -11.43
N TYR A 164 11.50 -23.05 -10.65
CA TYR A 164 10.45 -23.42 -9.71
C TYR A 164 9.07 -23.35 -10.34
N ASP A 165 8.14 -24.18 -9.86
CA ASP A 165 6.75 -24.05 -10.23
C ASP A 165 6.16 -22.73 -9.75
N ALA A 166 5.33 -22.09 -10.58
CA ALA A 166 4.58 -20.93 -10.18
C ALA A 166 3.60 -21.31 -9.03
N PRO A 167 3.38 -20.42 -8.05
CA PRO A 167 2.42 -20.68 -6.98
C PRO A 167 1.02 -20.84 -7.56
N ALA A 168 0.22 -21.73 -6.96
CA ALA A 168 -1.17 -21.92 -7.36
C ALA A 168 -1.94 -20.59 -7.24
N GLU A 169 -2.63 -20.20 -8.30
CA GLU A 169 -3.43 -18.98 -8.36
C GLU A 169 -4.92 -19.30 -8.16
N SER A 170 -5.60 -18.45 -7.38
CA SER A 170 -7.06 -18.49 -7.22
C SER A 170 -7.62 -17.12 -7.57
N GLU A 171 -8.44 -17.07 -8.61
CA GLU A 171 -9.07 -15.84 -9.08
C GLU A 171 -10.58 -15.89 -8.84
N VAL A 172 -11.12 -14.81 -8.26
CA VAL A 172 -12.57 -14.58 -8.18
C VAL A 172 -12.88 -13.37 -9.05
N LYS A 173 -13.59 -13.59 -10.16
CA LYS A 173 -14.03 -12.51 -11.03
C LYS A 173 -15.18 -11.76 -10.38
N VAL A 174 -15.01 -10.45 -10.23
CA VAL A 174 -16.03 -9.56 -9.66
C VAL A 174 -16.33 -8.46 -10.68
N ASN A 175 -17.59 -8.33 -11.07
CA ASN A 175 -18.04 -7.31 -12.02
C ASN A 175 -18.32 -5.97 -11.32
N VAL A 176 -17.28 -5.39 -10.72
CA VAL A 176 -17.35 -4.12 -9.99
C VAL A 176 -16.45 -3.08 -10.66
N GLY A 177 -17.01 -1.89 -10.91
CA GLY A 177 -16.30 -0.69 -11.31
C GLY A 177 -16.52 0.44 -10.30
N TYR A 178 -15.51 1.27 -10.10
CA TYR A 178 -15.59 2.45 -9.23
C TYR A 178 -15.53 3.72 -10.08
N ALA A 179 -16.46 4.65 -9.84
CA ALA A 179 -16.36 6.03 -10.28
C ALA A 179 -16.33 6.91 -9.02
N THR A 180 -15.49 7.94 -9.03
CA THR A 180 -15.37 8.87 -7.91
C THR A 180 -15.22 10.29 -8.45
N GLN A 181 -15.85 11.23 -7.76
CA GLN A 181 -15.71 12.65 -8.03
C GLN A 181 -15.40 13.37 -6.72
N ILE A 182 -14.49 14.33 -6.80
CA ILE A 182 -14.16 15.21 -5.67
C ILE A 182 -15.05 16.43 -5.78
N PHE A 183 -15.75 16.74 -4.69
CA PHE A 183 -16.57 17.94 -4.58
C PHE A 183 -15.93 18.91 -3.59
N ARG A 184 -16.03 20.20 -3.87
CA ARG A 184 -15.70 21.23 -2.88
C ARG A 184 -16.79 21.22 -1.81
N ARG A 185 -16.41 21.07 -0.55
CA ARG A 185 -17.34 21.20 0.57
C ARG A 185 -17.89 22.62 0.60
N ASN A 186 -19.21 22.77 0.66
CA ASN A 186 -19.80 24.08 0.93
C ASN A 186 -19.38 24.51 2.35
N PRO A 187 -18.81 25.70 2.55
CA PRO A 187 -18.48 26.19 3.89
C PRO A 187 -19.68 26.32 4.84
N ASP A 188 -20.90 26.33 4.31
CA ASP A 188 -22.16 26.42 5.05
C ASP A 188 -22.74 25.03 5.43
#